data_AF-A0A6A6AWC7-F1
#
_entry.id   AF-A0A6A6AWC7-F1
#
_cell.length_a   1.000
_cell.length_b   1.000
_cell.length_c   1.000
_cell.angle_alpha   90.00
_cell.angle_beta   90.00
_cell.angle_gamma   90.00
#
_symmetry.space_group_name_H-M   'P 1'
#
loop_
_entity.id
_entity.type
_entity.pdbx_description
1 polymer ?
#
loop_
_entity_poly.entity_id
_entity_poly.type
_entity_poly.pdbx_seq_one_letter_code
_entity_poly.pdbx_strand_id
1 'polypeptide(L)'
;MIPGIKIIAAGLYGIRPIQATYNIQTLVDSSLVEGLEDILAQRARYGSSQKHDPMVYSASQYTGWTMNPEFNIPTRAGIISNMVLSNITNVEGLKKSATNISAAEINLNIPAISVGVTCKILPLGVAARYHKCTSGEAFEFSFHCLHHDCDVGLAWDDLSAESGSESCSYREFKRFKGSTNHDRKQSYKIVLADFQNIEGPVGNTIYIDDIFGSFVEPYMFNVFLPTARSVSCCSNLTRITVDTTFSRKSNADVSSWNPIRVNTSTIRRGSQYINSSSIAPAAAYYNGFPINLLDQTASASGKISSSTLWPSRSSGTSFFELLAGYAEYKLGNLTAILDLDTFIAASEAVYTSYVTNMLTELRPLASNASRAPPQTFSGTITYPEARIIQNLTPTIVLECLLGMMLLFLLWVSLRFPNDAILPKNPGSIAATASLLANSGLVERLRKEKITSTRDTDLWSQKAALGWWPVTNPLPKLEDVSGDQQSFSDRMDSIAHGNGQNGHENSTRNDTEGSDEGDRRAENQALDDNNRGNDHEQEDNLRLNDTIYPVEGGEGENLSRRGSADNGPTENEPAKNQPTDNEPTNIESTDNAVIDVELNNNSGPNDNASTSNRNSEGETDRRHDSDPNNT
;
A
#
# COMPACT_ATOMS: atom_id res chain seq x y z
N MET A 1 14.86 -6.72 41.71
CA MET A 1 13.84 -6.66 40.64
C MET A 1 12.50 -7.34 41.02
N ILE A 2 12.17 -7.52 42.31
CA ILE A 2 11.10 -8.45 42.76
C ILE A 2 9.89 -7.80 43.49
N PRO A 3 9.88 -6.52 43.93
CA PRO A 3 8.64 -5.94 44.49
C PRO A 3 7.55 -5.64 43.45
N GLY A 4 7.93 -5.16 42.25
CA GLY A 4 6.96 -4.64 41.26
C GLY A 4 6.01 -5.69 40.68
N ILE A 5 6.50 -6.92 40.44
CA ILE A 5 5.70 -8.00 39.86
C ILE A 5 4.56 -8.43 40.79
N LYS A 6 4.80 -8.45 42.11
CA LYS A 6 3.78 -8.82 43.10
C LYS A 6 2.63 -7.81 43.17
N ILE A 7 2.92 -6.53 42.95
CA ILE A 7 1.92 -5.46 43.00
C ILE A 7 1.04 -5.48 41.73
N ILE A 8 1.62 -5.84 40.58
CA ILE A 8 0.87 -6.06 39.33
C ILE A 8 -0.03 -7.30 39.47
N ALA A 9 0.49 -8.39 40.04
CA ALA A 9 -0.29 -9.62 40.25
C ALA A 9 -1.49 -9.42 41.20
N ALA A 10 -1.40 -8.46 42.13
CA ALA A 10 -2.49 -8.10 43.02
C ALA A 10 -3.61 -7.29 42.32
N GLY A 11 -3.49 -7.01 41.02
CA GLY A 11 -4.49 -6.28 40.23
C GLY A 11 -4.56 -4.78 40.54
N LEU A 12 -3.65 -4.24 41.35
CA LEU A 12 -3.63 -2.82 41.74
C LEU A 12 -3.33 -1.90 40.54
N TYR A 13 -2.58 -2.43 39.57
CA TYR A 13 -2.26 -1.72 38.34
C TYR A 13 -2.67 -2.54 37.12
N GLY A 14 -3.34 -1.87 36.18
CA GLY A 14 -3.62 -2.41 34.85
C GLY A 14 -2.58 -1.90 33.85
N ILE A 15 -2.26 -2.74 32.87
CA ILE A 15 -1.53 -2.30 31.68
C ILE A 15 -2.59 -1.91 30.65
N ARG A 16 -2.66 -0.62 30.29
CA ARG A 16 -3.52 -0.15 29.21
C ARG A 16 -2.64 0.42 28.10
N PRO A 17 -2.82 0.00 26.83
CA PRO A 17 -2.17 0.66 25.73
C PRO A 17 -2.72 2.08 25.63
N ILE A 18 -1.85 3.08 25.79
CA ILE A 18 -2.14 4.48 25.50
C ILE A 18 -1.41 4.82 24.22
N GLN A 19 -2.07 5.49 23.28
CA GLN A 19 -1.37 6.02 22.10
C GLN A 19 -0.47 7.18 22.54
N ALA A 20 0.84 7.00 22.41
CA ALA A 20 1.82 8.04 22.65
C ALA A 20 2.27 8.62 21.31
N THR A 21 2.31 9.96 21.25
CA THR A 21 2.74 10.70 20.05
C THR A 21 4.02 11.47 20.36
N TYR A 22 5.03 11.33 19.51
CA TYR A 22 6.32 12.01 19.65
C TYR A 22 6.72 12.69 18.34
N ASN A 23 7.33 13.87 18.44
CA ASN A 23 7.96 14.51 17.30
C ASN A 23 9.29 13.79 17.01
N ILE A 24 9.53 13.49 15.73
CA ILE A 24 10.73 12.80 15.24
C ILE A 24 11.31 13.53 14.04
N GLN A 25 12.59 13.28 13.77
CA GLN A 25 13.24 13.65 12.52
C GLN A 25 13.51 12.38 11.72
N THR A 26 13.17 12.37 10.44
CA THR A 26 13.37 11.21 9.57
C THR A 26 14.24 11.58 8.39
N LEU A 27 15.17 10.71 8.03
CA LEU A 27 15.89 10.79 6.77
C LEU A 27 15.03 10.16 5.69
N VAL A 28 14.73 10.94 4.66
CA VAL A 28 13.92 10.53 3.51
C VAL A 28 14.78 10.58 2.26
N ASP A 29 14.72 9.51 1.48
CA ASP A 29 15.35 9.42 0.17
C ASP A 29 14.44 10.08 -0.89
N SER A 30 14.77 11.34 -1.20
CA SER A 30 14.16 12.14 -2.27
C SER A 30 14.82 11.95 -3.62
N SER A 31 15.82 11.06 -3.76
CA SER A 31 16.64 10.94 -4.98
C SER A 31 15.82 10.69 -6.24
N LEU A 32 14.77 9.87 -6.17
CA LEU A 32 13.86 9.64 -7.30
C LEU A 32 13.11 10.93 -7.67
N VAL A 33 12.57 11.65 -6.70
CA VAL A 33 11.79 12.88 -6.94
C VAL A 33 12.70 14.00 -7.46
N GLU A 34 13.96 14.04 -7.04
CA GLU A 34 14.92 15.09 -7.40
C GLU A 34 15.71 14.79 -8.68
N GLY A 35 16.13 13.54 -8.87
CA GLY A 35 16.94 13.12 -10.00
C GLY A 35 16.17 12.59 -11.21
N LEU A 36 14.82 12.51 -11.16
CA LEU A 36 14.05 11.94 -12.27
C LEU A 36 14.32 12.67 -13.60
N GLU A 37 14.40 14.01 -13.61
CA GLU A 37 14.63 14.77 -14.85
C GLU A 37 15.97 14.40 -15.49
N ASP A 38 17.02 14.25 -14.69
CA ASP A 38 18.34 13.85 -15.18
C ASP A 38 18.32 12.44 -15.77
N ILE A 39 17.60 11.51 -15.14
CA ILE A 39 17.43 10.13 -15.63
C ILE A 39 16.67 10.13 -16.97
N LEU A 40 15.57 10.88 -17.06
CA LEU A 40 14.77 10.97 -18.28
C LEU A 40 15.55 11.66 -19.41
N ALA A 41 16.30 12.72 -19.09
CA ALA A 41 17.17 13.40 -20.04
C ALA A 41 18.30 12.49 -20.53
N GLN A 42 18.91 11.71 -19.64
CA GLN A 42 19.92 10.73 -19.99
C GLN A 42 19.35 9.66 -20.92
N ARG A 43 18.18 9.10 -20.59
CA ARG A 43 17.47 8.12 -21.42
C ARG A 43 17.13 8.68 -22.80
N ALA A 44 16.73 9.95 -22.89
CA ALA A 44 16.45 10.61 -24.16
C ALA A 44 17.71 10.77 -25.03
N ARG A 45 18.88 11.03 -24.42
CA ARG A 45 20.16 11.22 -25.14
C ARG A 45 20.76 9.94 -25.71
N TYR A 46 20.67 8.82 -25.00
CA TYR A 46 21.27 7.56 -25.46
C TYR A 46 20.50 6.88 -26.59
N GLY A 47 19.42 7.51 -27.07
CA GLY A 47 18.57 6.99 -28.12
C GLY A 47 17.80 5.77 -27.62
N SER A 48 16.64 5.54 -28.21
CA SER A 48 15.77 4.39 -27.94
C SER A 48 16.36 3.08 -28.46
N SER A 49 17.65 2.81 -28.25
CA SER A 49 18.16 1.44 -28.28
C SER A 49 17.59 0.71 -27.06
N GLN A 50 16.26 0.55 -27.06
CA GLN A 50 15.39 -0.22 -26.17
C GLN A 50 15.70 -1.72 -26.24
N LYS A 51 16.86 -2.11 -26.81
CA LYS A 51 17.36 -3.47 -26.74
C LYS A 51 17.71 -3.76 -25.30
N HIS A 52 16.70 -4.23 -24.58
CA HIS A 52 16.77 -4.79 -23.24
C HIS A 52 17.00 -3.75 -22.17
N ASP A 53 16.03 -2.85 -21.98
CA ASP A 53 15.93 -2.22 -20.68
C ASP A 53 15.30 -3.23 -19.70
N PRO A 54 16.08 -3.90 -18.82
CA PRO A 54 15.53 -4.85 -17.86
C PRO A 54 14.48 -4.20 -16.94
N MET A 55 14.54 -2.88 -16.74
CA MET A 55 13.56 -2.14 -15.94
C MET A 55 12.21 -2.08 -16.65
N VAL A 56 12.16 -1.94 -17.98
CA VAL A 56 10.91 -2.00 -18.76
C VAL A 56 10.26 -3.37 -18.58
N TYR A 57 11.05 -4.44 -18.70
CA TYR A 57 10.57 -5.81 -18.57
C TYR A 57 10.03 -6.08 -17.16
N SER A 58 10.83 -5.75 -16.14
CA SER A 58 10.48 -5.87 -14.73
C SER A 58 9.21 -5.08 -14.40
N ALA A 59 9.13 -3.82 -14.82
CA ALA A 59 7.95 -2.98 -14.58
C ALA A 59 6.67 -3.55 -15.21
N SER A 60 6.76 -4.08 -16.43
CA SER A 60 5.61 -4.75 -17.06
C SER A 60 5.19 -6.01 -16.30
N GLN A 61 6.14 -6.85 -15.88
CA GLN A 61 5.84 -8.04 -15.09
C GLN A 61 5.15 -7.71 -13.77
N TYR A 62 5.69 -6.76 -13.01
CA TYR A 62 5.06 -6.31 -11.77
C TYR A 62 3.67 -5.73 -12.01
N THR A 63 3.47 -5.04 -13.13
CA THR A 63 2.15 -4.53 -13.51
C THR A 63 1.16 -5.68 -13.72
N GLY A 64 1.53 -6.70 -14.50
CA GLY A 64 0.69 -7.87 -14.71
C GLY A 64 0.39 -8.63 -13.40
N TRP A 65 1.41 -8.79 -12.55
CA TRP A 65 1.28 -9.42 -11.24
C TRP A 65 0.36 -8.67 -10.28
N THR A 66 0.42 -7.34 -10.25
CA THR A 66 -0.46 -6.54 -9.38
C THR A 66 -1.92 -6.51 -9.87
N MET A 67 -2.15 -6.80 -11.15
CA MET A 67 -3.49 -6.87 -11.71
C MET A 67 -4.17 -8.21 -11.48
N ASN A 68 -3.40 -9.31 -11.48
CA ASN A 68 -3.93 -10.64 -11.22
C ASN A 68 -3.97 -10.93 -9.69
N PRO A 69 -5.17 -11.02 -9.07
CA PRO A 69 -5.32 -11.28 -7.65
C PRO A 69 -4.79 -12.65 -7.22
N GLU A 70 -4.66 -13.63 -8.12
CA GLU A 70 -4.17 -14.98 -7.83
C GLU A 70 -2.73 -14.99 -7.30
N PHE A 71 -1.89 -14.04 -7.74
CA PHE A 71 -0.52 -13.97 -7.24
C PHE A 71 -0.44 -13.44 -5.80
N ASN A 72 -1.48 -12.77 -5.32
CA ASN A 72 -1.51 -12.13 -3.99
C ASN A 72 -0.26 -11.27 -3.72
N ILE A 73 0.27 -10.63 -4.76
CA ILE A 73 1.47 -9.79 -4.65
C ILE A 73 1.05 -8.45 -4.03
N PRO A 74 1.62 -8.08 -2.87
CA PRO A 74 1.32 -6.79 -2.28
C PRO A 74 1.80 -5.66 -3.19
N THR A 75 1.12 -4.52 -3.15
CA THR A 75 1.59 -3.29 -3.80
C THR A 75 3.03 -3.01 -3.37
N ARG A 76 3.89 -2.67 -4.33
CA ARG A 76 5.31 -2.45 -4.05
C ARG A 76 5.50 -1.31 -3.06
N ALA A 77 6.52 -1.44 -2.23
CA ALA A 77 6.85 -0.43 -1.23
C ALA A 77 7.06 0.95 -1.89
N GLY A 78 6.32 1.94 -1.39
CA GLY A 78 6.37 3.30 -1.91
C GLY A 78 5.30 3.65 -2.95
N ILE A 79 4.42 2.72 -3.35
CA ILE A 79 3.31 3.03 -4.25
C ILE A 79 2.00 3.06 -3.46
N ILE A 80 1.27 4.18 -3.52
CA ILE A 80 -0.13 4.26 -3.06
C ILE A 80 -0.94 4.94 -4.17
N SER A 81 -1.98 4.25 -4.65
CA SER A 81 -2.80 4.72 -5.76
C SER A 81 -1.93 5.05 -7.00
N ASN A 82 -2.01 6.28 -7.50
CA ASN A 82 -1.23 6.79 -8.62
C ASN A 82 0.00 7.60 -8.18
N MET A 83 0.48 7.41 -6.95
CA MET A 83 1.60 8.16 -6.38
C MET A 83 2.78 7.24 -6.07
N VAL A 84 3.98 7.71 -6.40
CA VAL A 84 5.24 7.07 -6.02
C VAL A 84 5.94 7.94 -4.99
N LEU A 85 5.91 7.46 -3.75
CA LEU A 85 6.36 8.14 -2.55
C LEU A 85 7.87 7.95 -2.34
N SER A 86 8.53 8.97 -1.77
CA SER A 86 9.90 8.85 -1.27
C SER A 86 9.98 7.86 -0.10
N ASN A 87 11.13 7.19 0.02
CA ASN A 87 11.33 6.16 1.03
C ASN A 87 11.94 6.73 2.32
N ILE A 88 11.55 6.21 3.48
CA ILE A 88 12.20 6.55 4.76
C ILE A 88 13.42 5.63 4.91
N THR A 89 14.61 6.20 4.99
CA THR A 89 15.86 5.44 5.15
C THR A 89 16.28 5.35 6.62
N ASN A 90 15.96 6.36 7.42
CA ASN A 90 16.28 6.37 8.84
C ASN A 90 15.27 7.18 9.65
N VAL A 91 15.09 6.82 10.92
CA VAL A 91 14.27 7.57 11.88
C VAL A 91 15.15 7.93 13.06
N GLU A 92 15.52 9.20 13.14
CA GLU A 92 16.35 9.74 14.22
C GLU A 92 15.49 10.09 15.45
N GLY A 93 16.11 10.06 16.63
CA GLY A 93 15.44 10.43 17.89
C GLY A 93 14.60 9.34 18.54
N LEU A 94 14.50 8.15 17.95
CA LEU A 94 13.93 6.98 18.63
C LEU A 94 14.85 6.52 19.76
N LYS A 95 14.44 6.76 21.00
CA LYS A 95 15.15 6.23 22.18
C LYS A 95 15.20 4.70 22.05
N LYS A 96 16.40 4.12 22.15
CA LYS A 96 16.65 2.66 22.12
C LYS A 96 15.79 1.87 23.12
N SER A 97 15.19 2.54 24.11
CA SER A 97 14.31 1.95 25.12
C SER A 97 12.86 1.74 24.68
N ALA A 98 12.43 2.20 23.50
CA ALA A 98 11.10 1.92 22.97
C ALA A 98 11.06 0.47 22.45
N THR A 99 10.80 -0.48 23.35
CA THR A 99 10.94 -1.93 23.11
C THR A 99 9.92 -2.52 22.15
N ASN A 100 8.89 -1.78 21.73
CA ASN A 100 7.90 -2.27 20.78
C ASN A 100 7.33 -1.16 19.87
N ILE A 101 8.06 -0.83 18.80
CA ILE A 101 7.59 0.06 17.72
C ILE A 101 6.96 -0.70 16.55
N SER A 102 6.57 -1.96 16.74
CA SER A 102 6.03 -2.78 15.64
C SER A 102 4.67 -2.28 15.14
N ALA A 103 3.86 -1.73 16.05
CA ALA A 103 2.58 -1.09 15.75
C ALA A 103 2.68 0.45 15.67
N ALA A 104 3.89 0.97 15.44
CA ALA A 104 4.09 2.39 15.28
C ALA A 104 3.65 2.85 13.89
N GLU A 105 3.05 4.03 13.84
CA GLU A 105 2.73 4.75 12.62
C GLU A 105 3.49 6.08 12.61
N ILE A 106 4.05 6.44 11.47
CA ILE A 106 4.76 7.71 11.27
C ILE A 106 3.95 8.56 10.30
N ASN A 107 3.57 9.78 10.71
CA ASN A 107 2.94 10.76 9.85
C ASN A 107 3.97 11.83 9.45
N LEU A 108 4.19 11.97 8.13
CA LEU A 108 5.16 12.88 7.53
C LEU A 108 4.59 13.54 6.27
N ASN A 109 4.93 14.81 6.04
CA ASN A 109 4.75 15.46 4.74
C ASN A 109 5.97 15.17 3.87
N ILE A 110 5.83 14.29 2.88
CA ILE A 110 6.96 13.85 2.06
C ILE A 110 6.79 14.22 0.59
N PRO A 111 7.91 14.40 -0.15
CA PRO A 111 7.88 14.52 -1.59
C PRO A 111 7.44 13.19 -2.23
N ALA A 112 6.72 13.31 -3.34
CA ALA A 112 6.26 12.18 -4.14
C ALA A 112 6.07 12.59 -5.60
N ILE A 113 5.88 11.59 -6.46
CA ILE A 113 5.56 11.77 -7.87
C ILE A 113 4.12 11.33 -8.08
N SER A 114 3.25 12.25 -8.49
CA SER A 114 1.92 11.92 -8.95
C SER A 114 1.96 11.56 -10.43
N VAL A 115 1.41 10.39 -10.76
CA VAL A 115 1.25 9.88 -12.11
C VAL A 115 -0.17 10.17 -12.57
N GLY A 116 -0.31 11.03 -13.58
CA GLY A 116 -1.56 11.20 -14.32
C GLY A 116 -1.39 10.61 -15.71
N VAL A 117 -2.27 9.71 -16.13
CA VAL A 117 -2.38 9.32 -17.53
C VAL A 117 -3.72 9.80 -18.04
N THR A 118 -3.71 10.43 -19.21
CA THR A 118 -4.92 10.84 -19.92
C THR A 118 -4.90 10.25 -21.31
N CYS A 119 -5.95 9.51 -21.68
CA CYS A 119 -6.13 8.93 -22.99
C CYS A 119 -7.23 9.68 -23.75
N LYS A 120 -6.96 9.98 -25.02
CA LYS A 120 -7.92 10.60 -25.94
C LYS A 120 -8.24 9.63 -27.06
N ILE A 121 -9.49 9.64 -27.51
CA ILE A 121 -9.92 8.85 -28.66
C ILE A 121 -9.17 9.30 -29.91
N LEU A 122 -8.69 8.34 -30.69
CA LEU A 122 -8.17 8.56 -32.04
C LEU A 122 -9.23 8.08 -33.04
N PRO A 123 -9.91 8.97 -33.78
CA PRO A 123 -10.94 8.53 -34.72
C PRO A 123 -10.31 7.81 -35.92
N LEU A 124 -10.72 6.55 -36.11
CA LEU A 124 -10.30 5.71 -37.23
C LEU A 124 -11.46 5.48 -38.19
N GLY A 125 -11.14 5.52 -39.48
CA GLY A 125 -12.00 5.04 -40.56
C GLY A 125 -11.56 3.65 -40.99
N VAL A 126 -12.51 2.88 -41.53
CA VAL A 126 -12.21 1.60 -42.19
C VAL A 126 -11.92 1.89 -43.65
N ALA A 127 -10.82 1.35 -44.15
CA ALA A 127 -10.59 1.24 -45.58
C ALA A 127 -10.60 -0.23 -45.99
N ALA A 128 -10.95 -0.48 -47.23
CA ALA A 128 -10.82 -1.79 -47.84
C ALA A 128 -10.01 -1.71 -49.13
N ARG A 129 -9.17 -2.71 -49.36
CA ARG A 129 -8.46 -2.93 -50.62
C ARG A 129 -8.95 -4.23 -51.22
N TYR A 130 -9.28 -4.21 -52.50
CA TYR A 130 -9.69 -5.38 -53.25
C TYR A 130 -8.46 -6.12 -53.80
N HIS A 131 -8.44 -7.45 -53.63
CA HIS A 131 -7.40 -8.33 -54.15
C HIS A 131 -8.04 -9.38 -55.07
N LYS A 132 -7.54 -9.44 -56.31
CA LYS A 132 -7.97 -10.45 -57.29
C LYS A 132 -7.11 -11.70 -57.15
N CYS A 133 -7.68 -12.78 -56.64
CA CYS A 133 -7.00 -14.08 -56.51
C CYS A 133 -7.33 -15.02 -57.67
N THR A 134 -6.57 -16.10 -57.79
CA THR A 134 -6.78 -17.13 -58.82
C THR A 134 -8.06 -17.94 -58.62
N SER A 135 -8.60 -18.05 -57.40
CA SER A 135 -9.86 -18.77 -57.13
C SER A 135 -11.04 -17.90 -56.67
N GLY A 136 -10.89 -16.57 -56.68
CA GLY A 136 -11.95 -15.70 -56.18
C GLY A 136 -11.49 -14.29 -55.86
N GLU A 137 -12.34 -13.62 -55.10
CA GLU A 137 -12.19 -12.23 -54.67
C GLU A 137 -11.83 -12.20 -53.19
N ALA A 138 -10.93 -11.32 -52.80
CA ALA A 138 -10.56 -11.08 -51.42
C ALA A 138 -10.54 -9.59 -51.10
N PHE A 139 -10.83 -9.25 -49.85
CA PHE A 139 -10.81 -7.88 -49.35
C PHE A 139 -9.88 -7.78 -48.14
N GLU A 140 -8.93 -6.86 -48.21
CA GLU A 140 -8.10 -6.48 -47.07
C GLU A 140 -8.74 -5.25 -46.41
N PHE A 141 -9.25 -5.43 -45.20
CA PHE A 141 -9.75 -4.33 -44.38
C PHE A 141 -8.60 -3.77 -43.55
N SER A 142 -8.33 -2.48 -43.67
CA SER A 142 -7.37 -1.74 -42.87
C SER A 142 -8.08 -0.60 -42.14
N PHE A 143 -7.43 -0.07 -41.11
CA PHE A 143 -7.88 1.14 -40.43
C PHE A 143 -6.95 2.28 -40.78
N HIS A 144 -7.49 3.48 -40.97
CA HIS A 144 -6.74 4.70 -41.25
C HIS A 144 -7.26 5.83 -40.39
N CYS A 145 -6.40 6.79 -40.08
CA CYS A 145 -6.81 7.98 -39.36
C CYS A 145 -7.75 8.87 -40.20
N LEU A 146 -8.82 9.34 -39.57
CA LEU A 146 -9.71 10.34 -40.18
C LEU A 146 -9.11 11.76 -40.12
N HIS A 147 -8.12 11.98 -39.25
CA HIS A 147 -7.47 13.28 -39.05
C HIS A 147 -5.95 13.16 -39.12
N HIS A 148 -5.30 14.20 -39.62
CA HIS A 148 -3.85 14.26 -39.77
C HIS A 148 -3.09 14.07 -38.44
N ASP A 149 -3.64 14.55 -37.32
CA ASP A 149 -3.03 14.41 -35.99
C ASP A 149 -2.89 12.95 -35.54
N CYS A 150 -3.72 12.07 -36.08
CA CYS A 150 -3.72 10.66 -35.76
C CYS A 150 -2.66 9.90 -36.59
N ASP A 151 -2.37 10.34 -37.82
CA ASP A 151 -1.58 9.60 -38.82
C ASP A 151 -0.09 9.51 -38.50
N VAL A 152 0.44 10.48 -37.73
CA VAL A 152 1.87 10.50 -37.39
C VAL A 152 2.22 9.30 -36.52
N GLY A 153 2.96 8.36 -37.10
CA GLY A 153 3.65 7.30 -36.39
C GLY A 153 2.92 5.96 -36.36
N LEU A 154 1.64 5.81 -36.70
CA LEU A 154 0.98 4.51 -36.71
C LEU A 154 1.44 3.65 -37.90
N ALA A 155 1.80 2.40 -37.66
CA ALA A 155 2.14 1.45 -38.70
C ALA A 155 0.89 0.66 -39.09
N TRP A 156 0.25 1.10 -40.18
CA TRP A 156 -1.07 0.62 -40.60
C TRP A 156 -1.07 -0.81 -41.15
N ASP A 157 0.04 -1.25 -41.73
CA ASP A 157 0.22 -2.58 -42.34
C ASP A 157 -0.06 -3.74 -41.38
N ASP A 158 -0.07 -3.46 -40.08
CA ASP A 158 -0.25 -4.44 -39.00
C ASP A 158 -1.70 -4.61 -38.54
N LEU A 159 -2.56 -3.64 -38.86
CA LEU A 159 -3.97 -3.62 -38.49
C LEU A 159 -4.87 -4.03 -39.65
N SER A 160 -4.31 -4.64 -40.70
CA SER A 160 -5.11 -5.15 -41.80
C SER A 160 -5.55 -6.59 -41.55
N ALA A 161 -6.76 -6.95 -41.95
CA ALA A 161 -7.20 -8.35 -42.02
C ALA A 161 -7.79 -8.63 -43.40
N GLU A 162 -7.43 -9.77 -43.96
CA GLU A 162 -7.90 -10.20 -45.27
C GLU A 162 -9.05 -11.18 -45.12
N SER A 163 -10.12 -10.97 -45.87
CA SER A 163 -11.24 -11.88 -46.02
C SER A 163 -11.26 -12.43 -47.45
N GLY A 164 -11.23 -13.74 -47.64
CA GLY A 164 -11.15 -14.36 -48.96
C GLY A 164 -11.15 -15.88 -48.94
N SER A 165 -11.18 -16.49 -50.13
CA SER A 165 -11.12 -17.96 -50.30
C SER A 165 -9.71 -18.51 -49.97
N GLU A 166 -9.64 -19.78 -49.53
CA GLU A 166 -8.40 -20.46 -49.15
C GLU A 166 -7.27 -20.44 -50.21
N SER A 167 -7.57 -20.14 -51.49
CA SER A 167 -6.52 -20.08 -52.53
C SER A 167 -5.82 -18.74 -52.63
N CYS A 168 -6.32 -17.68 -52.01
CA CYS A 168 -5.49 -16.54 -51.71
C CYS A 168 -4.55 -17.05 -50.59
N SER A 169 -3.27 -17.30 -50.87
CA SER A 169 -2.30 -17.91 -49.92
C SER A 169 -2.04 -17.03 -48.68
N TYR A 170 -3.04 -16.84 -47.83
CA TYR A 170 -3.01 -15.82 -46.78
C TYR A 170 -3.24 -16.39 -45.39
N ARG A 171 -2.73 -15.59 -44.46
CA ARG A 171 -2.54 -15.90 -43.04
C ARG A 171 -3.89 -16.18 -42.40
N GLU A 172 -3.89 -17.09 -41.42
CA GLU A 172 -5.08 -17.38 -40.61
C GLU A 172 -5.79 -16.09 -40.19
N PHE A 173 -7.08 -15.99 -40.53
CA PHE A 173 -7.94 -14.91 -40.10
C PHE A 173 -7.98 -14.89 -38.57
N LYS A 174 -7.42 -13.82 -37.98
CA LYS A 174 -7.45 -13.62 -36.53
C LYS A 174 -8.55 -12.62 -36.22
N ARG A 175 -9.47 -13.02 -35.34
CA ARG A 175 -10.63 -12.22 -34.91
C ARG A 175 -10.22 -10.88 -34.32
N PHE A 176 -9.15 -10.86 -33.51
CA PHE A 176 -8.65 -9.64 -32.90
C PHE A 176 -7.24 -9.36 -33.39
N LYS A 177 -7.02 -8.13 -33.87
CA LYS A 177 -5.68 -7.59 -34.12
C LYS A 177 -5.49 -6.31 -33.36
N GLY A 178 -4.28 -6.04 -32.91
CA GLY A 178 -3.98 -4.80 -32.24
C GLY A 178 -2.50 -4.50 -32.26
N SER A 179 -2.19 -3.23 -32.16
CA SER A 179 -0.84 -2.71 -32.18
C SER A 179 -0.71 -1.52 -31.26
N THR A 180 0.50 -1.31 -30.76
CA THR A 180 0.86 -0.19 -29.90
C THR A 180 2.02 0.57 -30.51
N ASN A 181 2.02 1.88 -30.31
CA ASN A 181 2.95 2.78 -30.95
C ASN A 181 3.38 3.88 -29.99
N HIS A 182 4.64 4.27 -30.07
CA HIS A 182 5.15 5.44 -29.36
C HIS A 182 5.59 6.51 -30.38
N ASP A 183 4.93 7.66 -30.34
CA ASP A 183 5.15 8.78 -31.26
C ASP A 183 6.22 9.78 -30.74
N ARG A 184 6.75 10.64 -31.62
CA ARG A 184 7.70 11.73 -31.31
C ARG A 184 7.13 12.77 -30.38
N LYS A 185 5.81 13.01 -30.46
CA LYS A 185 5.06 13.83 -29.49
C LYS A 185 4.91 13.12 -28.13
N GLN A 186 5.52 11.95 -28.01
CA GLN A 186 5.62 11.13 -26.81
C GLN A 186 4.23 10.62 -26.34
N SER A 187 3.29 10.47 -27.27
CA SER A 187 2.02 9.81 -26.98
C SER A 187 2.15 8.30 -27.21
N TYR A 188 1.61 7.49 -26.29
CA TYR A 188 1.46 6.05 -26.45
C TYR A 188 0.11 5.76 -27.09
N LYS A 189 0.12 5.32 -28.35
CA LYS A 189 -1.08 4.99 -29.11
C LYS A 189 -1.36 3.49 -29.00
N ILE A 190 -2.61 3.14 -28.75
CA ILE A 190 -3.07 1.76 -28.64
C ILE A 190 -4.22 1.61 -29.62
N VAL A 191 -4.16 0.60 -30.48
CA VAL A 191 -5.24 0.29 -31.42
C VAL A 191 -5.62 -1.18 -31.29
N LEU A 192 -6.91 -1.45 -31.15
CA LEU A 192 -7.50 -2.78 -31.08
C LEU A 192 -8.64 -2.87 -32.10
N ALA A 193 -8.49 -3.75 -33.08
CA ALA A 193 -9.47 -4.05 -34.11
C ALA A 193 -10.16 -5.39 -33.82
N ASP A 194 -11.48 -5.39 -33.98
CA ASP A 194 -12.36 -6.55 -33.88
C ASP A 194 -12.98 -6.85 -35.25
N PHE A 195 -12.60 -8.01 -35.76
CA PHE A 195 -13.04 -8.56 -37.05
C PHE A 195 -14.09 -9.66 -36.88
N GLN A 196 -14.68 -9.83 -35.69
CA GLN A 196 -15.68 -10.86 -35.43
C GLN A 196 -16.84 -10.82 -36.43
N ASN A 197 -17.26 -9.63 -36.85
CA ASN A 197 -18.47 -9.48 -37.67
C ASN A 197 -18.25 -9.79 -39.16
N ILE A 198 -17.02 -10.09 -39.58
CA ILE A 198 -16.71 -10.53 -40.94
C ILE A 198 -16.82 -12.06 -40.98
N GLU A 199 -18.05 -12.56 -40.96
CA GLU A 199 -18.33 -13.99 -41.16
C GLU A 199 -18.85 -14.23 -42.58
N GLY A 200 -18.17 -15.09 -43.33
CA GLY A 200 -18.60 -15.54 -44.66
C GLY A 200 -17.98 -14.79 -45.84
N PRO A 201 -18.42 -15.10 -47.09
CA PRO A 201 -17.90 -14.47 -48.29
C PRO A 201 -18.31 -13.00 -48.34
N VAL A 202 -17.29 -12.13 -48.40
CA VAL A 202 -17.45 -10.68 -48.52
C VAL A 202 -17.72 -10.34 -49.98
N GLY A 203 -18.86 -9.72 -50.24
CA GLY A 203 -19.22 -9.15 -51.54
C GLY A 203 -19.33 -7.64 -51.41
N ASN A 204 -18.79 -6.91 -52.38
CA ASN A 204 -18.94 -5.46 -52.48
C ASN A 204 -20.12 -5.08 -53.39
N THR A 205 -20.85 -4.04 -53.02
CA THR A 205 -21.91 -3.45 -53.85
C THR A 205 -21.38 -2.33 -54.75
N ILE A 206 -20.22 -1.77 -54.41
CA ILE A 206 -19.57 -0.65 -55.09
C ILE A 206 -18.14 -1.06 -55.47
N TYR A 207 -17.66 -0.56 -56.61
CA TYR A 207 -16.28 -0.75 -57.05
C TYR A 207 -15.28 -0.18 -56.04
N ILE A 208 -14.32 -0.99 -55.63
CA ILE A 208 -13.22 -0.62 -54.71
C ILE A 208 -11.91 -0.76 -55.48
N ASP A 209 -11.08 0.28 -55.42
CA ASP A 209 -9.78 0.34 -56.09
C ASP A 209 -8.81 -0.72 -55.51
N ASP A 210 -8.02 -1.36 -56.37
CA ASP A 210 -7.04 -2.40 -56.02
C ASP A 210 -5.70 -1.84 -55.50
N ILE A 211 -5.40 -0.55 -55.73
CA ILE A 211 -4.08 0.02 -55.46
C ILE A 211 -4.02 0.70 -54.08
N PHE A 212 -4.85 1.72 -53.85
CA PHE A 212 -4.65 2.64 -52.71
C PHE A 212 -5.48 2.30 -51.47
N GLY A 213 -6.43 1.37 -51.58
CA GLY A 213 -7.47 1.19 -50.56
C GLY A 213 -8.45 2.38 -50.57
N SER A 214 -9.73 2.10 -50.41
CA SER A 214 -10.77 3.15 -50.34
C SER A 214 -11.42 3.15 -48.97
N PHE A 215 -11.73 4.32 -48.42
CA PHE A 215 -12.59 4.39 -47.23
C PHE A 215 -13.95 3.78 -47.54
N VAL A 216 -14.45 2.95 -46.64
CA VAL A 216 -15.68 2.19 -46.86
C VAL A 216 -16.72 2.49 -45.80
N GLU A 217 -17.98 2.52 -46.24
CA GLU A 217 -19.15 2.72 -45.39
C GLU A 217 -19.92 1.40 -45.21
N PRO A 218 -20.72 1.25 -44.12
CA PRO A 218 -21.37 -0.02 -43.79
C PRO A 218 -22.23 -0.64 -44.90
N TYR A 219 -22.81 0.16 -45.81
CA TYR A 219 -23.66 -0.33 -46.89
C TYR A 219 -22.87 -0.83 -48.13
N MET A 220 -21.55 -0.63 -48.17
CA MET A 220 -20.72 -1.00 -49.32
C MET A 220 -20.47 -2.51 -49.40
N PHE A 221 -20.76 -3.25 -48.33
CA PHE A 221 -20.58 -4.69 -48.23
C PHE A 221 -21.85 -5.39 -47.77
N ASN A 222 -21.93 -6.69 -48.06
CA ASN A 222 -22.96 -7.59 -47.53
C ASN A 222 -22.70 -8.03 -46.08
N VAL A 223 -21.56 -7.66 -45.50
CA VAL A 223 -21.15 -7.96 -44.12
C VAL A 223 -21.02 -6.66 -43.31
N PHE A 224 -21.07 -6.75 -41.99
CA PHE A 224 -20.75 -5.61 -41.15
C PHE A 224 -19.25 -5.31 -41.23
N LEU A 225 -18.92 -4.02 -41.30
CA LEU A 225 -17.53 -3.58 -41.24
C LEU A 225 -16.89 -3.96 -39.90
N PRO A 226 -15.59 -4.29 -39.89
CA PRO A 226 -14.87 -4.50 -38.65
C PRO A 226 -14.84 -3.20 -37.85
N THR A 227 -14.79 -3.32 -36.53
CA THR A 227 -14.73 -2.14 -35.66
C THR A 227 -13.36 -2.02 -35.04
N ALA A 228 -12.88 -0.79 -34.84
CA ALA A 228 -11.64 -0.55 -34.09
C ALA A 228 -11.90 0.38 -32.92
N ARG A 229 -11.07 0.23 -31.89
CA ARG A 229 -10.93 1.12 -30.75
C ARG A 229 -9.50 1.61 -30.73
N SER A 230 -9.33 2.90 -30.52
CA SER A 230 -8.03 3.52 -30.63
C SER A 230 -7.93 4.73 -29.73
N VAL A 231 -6.85 4.75 -28.97
CA VAL A 231 -6.59 5.80 -28.00
C VAL A 231 -5.14 6.27 -28.09
N SER A 232 -4.93 7.54 -27.81
CA SER A 232 -3.62 8.18 -27.63
C SER A 232 -3.50 8.61 -26.19
N CYS A 233 -2.58 8.00 -25.47
CA CYS A 233 -2.38 8.22 -24.05
C CYS A 233 -1.10 9.03 -23.81
N CYS A 234 -1.20 10.03 -22.96
CA CYS A 234 -0.07 10.83 -22.50
C CYS A 234 0.08 10.67 -20.99
N SER A 235 1.30 10.39 -20.54
CA SER A 235 1.65 10.42 -19.12
C SER A 235 2.13 11.82 -18.72
N ASN A 236 1.54 12.35 -17.66
CA ASN A 236 1.94 13.57 -16.98
C ASN A 236 2.45 13.19 -15.59
N LEU A 237 3.73 13.48 -15.34
CA LEU A 237 4.33 13.28 -14.03
C LEU A 237 4.44 14.64 -13.36
N THR A 238 3.90 14.75 -12.15
CA THR A 238 3.94 15.99 -11.37
C THR A 238 4.62 15.73 -10.03
N ARG A 239 5.60 16.56 -9.66
CA ARG A 239 6.14 16.56 -8.31
C ARG A 239 5.06 17.05 -7.36
N ILE A 240 4.83 16.33 -6.28
CA ILE A 240 3.88 16.74 -5.23
C ILE A 240 4.55 16.59 -3.87
N THR A 241 4.00 17.26 -2.86
CA THR A 241 4.23 16.90 -1.45
C THR A 241 2.90 16.53 -0.81
N VAL A 242 2.89 15.52 0.06
CA VAL A 242 1.65 14.99 0.64
C VAL A 242 1.88 14.38 2.01
N ASP A 243 0.90 14.55 2.91
CA ASP A 243 0.96 13.89 4.21
C ASP A 243 0.68 12.39 4.04
N THR A 244 1.64 11.60 4.49
CA THR A 244 1.66 10.14 4.35
C THR A 244 1.85 9.50 5.71
N THR A 245 1.06 8.47 5.98
CA THR A 245 1.22 7.59 7.14
C THR A 245 2.01 6.36 6.72
N PHE A 246 3.12 6.11 7.40
CA PHE A 246 3.95 4.93 7.26
C PHE A 246 3.73 3.97 8.43
N SER A 247 3.82 2.67 8.15
CA SER A 247 3.80 1.62 9.16
C SER A 247 4.89 0.60 8.87
N ARG A 248 5.31 -0.12 9.89
CA ARG A 248 6.39 -1.10 9.79
C ARG A 248 5.82 -2.51 9.58
N LYS A 249 6.36 -3.23 8.59
CA LYS A 249 5.89 -4.57 8.24
C LYS A 249 6.59 -5.64 9.11
N SER A 250 6.04 -5.92 10.29
CA SER A 250 6.47 -6.97 11.23
C SER A 250 7.91 -6.89 11.76
N ASN A 251 8.21 -7.70 12.78
CA ASN A 251 9.40 -7.59 13.63
C ASN A 251 10.74 -7.99 12.98
N ALA A 252 10.71 -8.66 11.82
CA ALA A 252 11.91 -9.31 11.27
C ALA A 252 12.89 -8.33 10.60
N ASP A 253 12.41 -7.21 10.05
CA ASP A 253 13.24 -6.24 9.35
C ASP A 253 13.13 -4.87 10.03
N VAL A 254 14.25 -4.37 10.55
CA VAL A 254 14.26 -3.22 11.48
C VAL A 254 14.20 -1.86 10.78
N SER A 255 14.48 -1.84 9.48
CA SER A 255 14.70 -0.60 8.74
C SER A 255 13.57 -0.20 7.78
N SER A 256 12.68 -1.10 7.35
CA SER A 256 11.74 -0.78 6.27
C SER A 256 10.38 -0.25 6.77
N TRP A 257 10.17 1.05 6.56
CA TRP A 257 8.87 1.70 6.73
C TRP A 257 8.13 1.72 5.41
N ASN A 258 6.90 1.21 5.39
CA ASN A 258 6.07 1.18 4.20
C ASN A 258 4.93 2.18 4.35
N PRO A 259 4.63 2.98 3.31
CA PRO A 259 3.47 3.85 3.36
C PRO A 259 2.20 2.98 3.36
N ILE A 260 1.24 3.32 4.21
CA ILE A 260 -0.05 2.62 4.33
C ILE A 260 -1.24 3.51 3.98
N ARG A 261 -1.12 4.84 4.16
CA ARG A 261 -2.18 5.81 3.89
C ARG A 261 -1.61 7.13 3.39
N VAL A 262 -2.36 7.81 2.54
CA VAL A 262 -2.04 9.15 2.01
C VAL A 262 -3.25 10.03 2.22
N ASN A 263 -3.05 11.25 2.75
CA ASN A 263 -4.10 12.25 2.86
C ASN A 263 -4.16 13.09 1.58
N THR A 264 -5.07 12.75 0.66
CA THR A 264 -5.19 13.43 -0.63
C THR A 264 -5.59 14.90 -0.52
N SER A 265 -6.20 15.32 0.59
CA SER A 265 -6.58 16.73 0.82
C SER A 265 -5.37 17.65 1.08
N THR A 266 -4.21 17.09 1.44
CA THR A 266 -2.99 17.87 1.74
C THR A 266 -1.97 17.85 0.61
N ILE A 267 -2.35 17.33 -0.57
CA ILE A 267 -1.51 17.34 -1.76
C ILE A 267 -1.20 18.79 -2.15
N ARG A 268 0.09 19.13 -2.15
CA ARG A 268 0.60 20.37 -2.72
C ARG A 268 1.28 20.05 -4.04
N ARG A 269 0.76 20.60 -5.14
CA ARG A 269 1.33 20.41 -6.48
C ARG A 269 2.57 21.29 -6.66
N GLY A 270 3.66 20.66 -7.07
CA GLY A 270 4.90 21.31 -7.49
C GLY A 270 4.99 21.39 -9.01
N SER A 271 6.23 21.41 -9.52
CA SER A 271 6.51 21.43 -10.95
C SER A 271 6.14 20.12 -11.64
N GLN A 272 5.72 20.23 -12.90
CA GLN A 272 5.57 19.09 -13.80
C GLN A 272 6.93 18.70 -14.37
N TYR A 273 7.21 17.40 -14.44
CA TYR A 273 8.43 16.89 -15.06
C TYR A 273 8.36 17.04 -16.57
N ILE A 274 9.42 17.60 -17.16
CA ILE A 274 9.57 17.69 -18.62
C ILE A 274 9.87 16.28 -19.16
N ASN A 275 9.31 15.90 -20.32
CA ASN A 275 9.53 14.60 -20.97
C ASN A 275 9.05 13.35 -20.19
N SER A 276 8.01 13.49 -19.35
CA SER A 276 7.38 12.40 -18.57
C SER A 276 6.99 11.17 -19.39
N SER A 277 6.64 11.42 -20.62
CA SER A 277 6.18 10.53 -21.67
C SER A 277 7.24 9.60 -22.29
N SER A 278 8.50 9.78 -21.91
CA SER A 278 9.57 8.79 -22.18
C SER A 278 9.41 7.50 -21.37
N ILE A 279 8.55 7.52 -20.33
CA ILE A 279 8.12 6.33 -19.59
C ILE A 279 6.86 5.77 -20.26
N ALA A 280 7.04 4.75 -21.09
CA ALA A 280 5.97 4.06 -21.79
C ALA A 280 6.20 2.54 -21.80
N PRO A 281 5.12 1.73 -21.81
CA PRO A 281 5.23 0.28 -22.00
C PRO A 281 5.94 -0.05 -23.31
N ALA A 282 6.34 -1.30 -23.46
CA ALA A 282 6.87 -1.79 -24.73
C ALA A 282 5.83 -1.52 -25.84
N ALA A 283 6.28 -0.86 -26.91
CA ALA A 283 5.48 -0.61 -28.10
C ALA A 283 5.96 -1.52 -29.23
N ALA A 284 5.06 -1.86 -30.15
CA ALA A 284 5.45 -2.57 -31.37
C ALA A 284 6.27 -1.66 -32.31
N TYR A 285 5.99 -0.36 -32.26
CA TYR A 285 6.58 0.65 -33.15
C TYR A 285 7.03 1.89 -32.37
N TYR A 286 8.11 2.49 -32.84
CA TYR A 286 8.61 3.79 -32.42
C TYR A 286 8.70 4.70 -33.62
N ASN A 287 7.95 5.80 -33.63
CA ASN A 287 7.85 6.73 -34.76
C ASN A 287 7.53 6.05 -36.10
N GLY A 288 6.66 5.04 -36.09
CA GLY A 288 6.30 4.26 -37.29
C GLY A 288 7.32 3.21 -37.70
N PHE A 289 8.48 3.13 -37.04
CA PHE A 289 9.48 2.10 -37.32
C PHE A 289 9.31 0.93 -36.34
N PRO A 290 9.36 -0.32 -36.82
CA PRO A 290 9.27 -1.48 -35.94
C PRO A 290 10.44 -1.48 -34.96
N ILE A 291 10.14 -1.65 -33.68
CA ILE A 291 11.19 -1.78 -32.68
C ILE A 291 11.77 -3.19 -32.80
N ASN A 292 13.06 -3.29 -33.11
CA ASN A 292 13.80 -4.55 -33.14
C ASN A 292 14.00 -5.11 -31.71
N LEU A 293 12.90 -5.52 -31.08
CA LEU A 293 12.93 -6.44 -29.97
C LEU A 293 13.32 -7.80 -30.56
N LEU A 294 14.35 -8.44 -29.99
CA LEU A 294 15.01 -9.64 -30.53
C LEU A 294 14.11 -10.88 -30.72
N ASP A 295 12.82 -10.77 -30.40
CA ASP A 295 11.78 -11.73 -30.75
C ASP A 295 10.85 -11.13 -31.82
N GLN A 296 11.36 -11.04 -33.06
CA GLN A 296 10.57 -10.67 -34.25
C GLN A 296 9.61 -11.80 -34.71
N THR A 297 9.43 -12.87 -33.93
CA THR A 297 8.32 -13.77 -34.21
C THR A 297 7.00 -13.01 -34.03
N ALA A 298 5.89 -13.50 -34.58
CA ALA A 298 4.57 -12.83 -34.57
C ALA A 298 3.98 -12.49 -33.17
N SER A 299 4.79 -12.61 -32.12
CA SER A 299 4.55 -12.37 -30.69
C SER A 299 5.28 -11.08 -30.22
N ALA A 300 5.50 -10.12 -31.11
CA ALA A 300 6.20 -8.88 -30.75
C ALA A 300 5.48 -8.15 -29.61
N SER A 301 6.24 -7.68 -28.60
CA SER A 301 5.68 -6.92 -27.48
C SER A 301 4.86 -5.76 -28.01
N GLY A 302 3.60 -5.66 -27.57
CA GLY A 302 2.71 -4.60 -28.01
C GLY A 302 1.95 -4.87 -29.31
N LYS A 303 1.93 -6.11 -29.82
CA LYS A 303 0.98 -6.59 -30.83
C LYS A 303 0.04 -7.65 -30.25
N ILE A 304 -1.17 -7.75 -30.78
CA ILE A 304 -2.05 -8.90 -30.60
C ILE A 304 -2.55 -9.34 -31.98
N SER A 305 -2.54 -10.65 -32.22
CA SER A 305 -3.09 -11.28 -33.43
C SER A 305 -3.60 -12.65 -33.03
N SER A 306 -4.84 -12.70 -32.53
CA SER A 306 -5.41 -13.86 -31.83
C SER A 306 -6.90 -14.04 -32.16
N SER A 307 -7.43 -15.24 -31.96
CA SER A 307 -8.86 -15.50 -32.00
C SER A 307 -9.59 -15.05 -30.74
N THR A 308 -8.85 -14.77 -29.66
CA THR A 308 -9.37 -14.28 -28.38
C THR A 308 -8.72 -12.93 -28.03
N LEU A 309 -9.34 -12.17 -27.13
CA LEU A 309 -8.76 -10.92 -26.60
C LEU A 309 -7.52 -11.17 -25.71
N TRP A 310 -7.29 -12.42 -25.33
CA TRP A 310 -6.06 -12.84 -24.66
C TRP A 310 -4.99 -13.15 -25.71
N PRO A 311 -3.79 -12.57 -25.63
CA PRO A 311 -2.68 -12.94 -26.51
C PRO A 311 -2.36 -14.43 -26.39
N SER A 312 -2.21 -15.14 -27.51
CA SER A 312 -1.98 -16.60 -27.53
C SER A 312 -0.66 -17.04 -26.92
N ARG A 313 0.28 -16.12 -26.71
CA ARG A 313 1.54 -16.33 -25.99
C ARG A 313 1.68 -15.27 -24.92
N SER A 314 1.95 -15.70 -23.70
CA SER A 314 2.23 -14.80 -22.59
C SER A 314 3.63 -14.22 -22.75
N SER A 315 3.67 -12.94 -23.06
CA SER A 315 4.86 -12.13 -22.84
C SER A 315 4.41 -11.09 -21.85
N GLY A 316 4.83 -11.23 -20.58
CA GLY A 316 4.46 -10.29 -19.52
C GLY A 316 4.84 -8.83 -19.79
N THR A 317 5.49 -8.53 -20.92
CA THR A 317 5.72 -7.18 -21.45
C THR A 317 4.69 -6.66 -22.44
N SER A 318 3.78 -7.51 -22.92
CA SER A 318 2.77 -7.13 -23.90
C SER A 318 1.69 -6.28 -23.23
N PHE A 319 1.49 -5.06 -23.74
CA PHE A 319 0.43 -4.18 -23.26
C PHE A 319 -0.96 -4.83 -23.36
N PHE A 320 -1.22 -5.60 -24.43
CA PHE A 320 -2.50 -6.29 -24.60
C PHE A 320 -2.72 -7.43 -23.59
N GLU A 321 -1.65 -8.05 -23.08
CA GLU A 321 -1.76 -9.02 -21.99
C GLU A 321 -2.12 -8.32 -20.67
N LEU A 322 -1.49 -7.17 -20.39
CA LEU A 322 -1.85 -6.35 -19.24
C LEU A 322 -3.30 -5.84 -19.33
N LEU A 323 -3.72 -5.42 -20.53
CA LEU A 323 -5.09 -4.96 -20.78
C LEU A 323 -6.11 -6.09 -20.62
N ALA A 324 -5.81 -7.28 -21.14
CA ALA A 324 -6.64 -8.46 -20.97
C ALA A 324 -6.72 -8.88 -19.50
N GLY A 325 -5.60 -8.88 -18.77
CA GLY A 325 -5.56 -9.14 -17.33
C GLY A 325 -6.38 -8.13 -16.53
N TYR A 326 -6.32 -6.84 -16.87
CA TYR A 326 -7.18 -5.83 -16.25
C TYR A 326 -8.67 -6.09 -16.52
N ALA A 327 -9.03 -6.39 -17.78
CA ALA A 327 -10.42 -6.66 -18.14
C ALA A 327 -10.97 -7.92 -17.47
N GLU A 328 -10.19 -9.00 -17.40
CA GLU A 328 -10.58 -10.25 -16.73
C GLU A 328 -10.71 -10.05 -15.21
N TYR A 329 -9.67 -9.55 -14.55
CA TYR A 329 -9.59 -9.58 -13.09
C TYR A 329 -10.19 -8.34 -12.39
N LYS A 330 -10.22 -7.18 -13.05
CA LYS A 330 -10.81 -5.95 -12.48
C LYS A 330 -12.22 -5.69 -12.98
N LEU A 331 -12.50 -5.96 -14.26
CA LEU A 331 -13.84 -5.76 -14.83
C LEU A 331 -14.70 -7.03 -14.78
N GLY A 332 -14.08 -8.22 -14.65
CA GLY A 332 -14.81 -9.50 -14.67
C GLY A 332 -15.35 -9.88 -16.05
N ASN A 333 -14.91 -9.20 -17.11
CA ASN A 333 -15.40 -9.41 -18.46
C ASN A 333 -14.39 -8.93 -19.52
N LEU A 334 -13.73 -9.86 -20.20
CA LEU A 334 -12.82 -9.54 -21.32
C LEU A 334 -13.49 -8.75 -22.45
N THR A 335 -14.77 -8.97 -22.75
CA THR A 335 -15.44 -8.25 -23.84
C THR A 335 -15.71 -6.78 -23.52
N ALA A 336 -15.60 -6.37 -22.25
CA ALA A 336 -15.82 -5.00 -21.84
C ALA A 336 -14.82 -4.03 -22.51
N ILE A 337 -13.60 -4.45 -22.84
CA ILE A 337 -12.63 -3.62 -23.58
C ILE A 337 -12.99 -3.39 -25.05
N LEU A 338 -14.07 -4.00 -25.56
CA LEU A 338 -14.62 -3.67 -26.88
C LEU A 338 -15.56 -2.44 -26.83
N ASP A 339 -16.02 -2.05 -25.64
CA ASP A 339 -16.69 -0.77 -25.44
C ASP A 339 -15.65 0.37 -25.40
N LEU A 340 -15.95 1.50 -26.06
CA LEU A 340 -14.96 2.56 -26.24
C LEU A 340 -14.60 3.25 -24.92
N ASP A 341 -15.59 3.56 -24.09
CA ASP A 341 -15.36 4.25 -22.81
C ASP A 341 -14.60 3.35 -21.84
N THR A 342 -14.97 2.08 -21.80
CA THR A 342 -14.27 1.06 -21.00
C THR A 342 -12.84 0.82 -21.50
N PHE A 343 -12.62 0.82 -22.82
CA PHE A 343 -11.28 0.69 -23.42
C PHE A 343 -10.37 1.86 -23.03
N ILE A 344 -10.89 3.09 -23.04
CA ILE A 344 -10.17 4.30 -22.59
C ILE A 344 -9.78 4.16 -21.12
N ALA A 345 -10.76 3.89 -20.25
CA ALA A 345 -10.53 3.79 -18.80
C ALA A 345 -9.56 2.65 -18.45
N ALA A 346 -9.69 1.49 -19.09
CA ALA A 346 -8.78 0.36 -18.90
C ALA A 346 -7.36 0.69 -19.39
N SER A 347 -7.23 1.37 -20.53
CA SER A 347 -5.92 1.81 -21.05
C SER A 347 -5.25 2.82 -20.12
N GLU A 348 -6.00 3.79 -19.58
CA GLU A 348 -5.50 4.76 -18.60
C GLU A 348 -5.03 4.06 -17.32
N ALA A 349 -5.82 3.13 -16.78
CA ALA A 349 -5.51 2.40 -15.57
C ALA A 349 -4.27 1.52 -15.74
N VAL A 350 -4.18 0.77 -16.84
CA VAL A 350 -3.05 -0.10 -17.15
C VAL A 350 -1.78 0.71 -17.34
N TYR A 351 -1.85 1.79 -18.11
CA TYR A 351 -0.68 2.65 -18.35
C TYR A 351 -0.26 3.38 -17.07
N THR A 352 -1.20 3.86 -16.24
CA THR A 352 -0.88 4.45 -14.93
C THR A 352 -0.15 3.46 -14.05
N SER A 353 -0.65 2.22 -13.95
CA SER A 353 -0.03 1.16 -13.16
C SER A 353 1.36 0.78 -13.69
N TYR A 354 1.55 0.79 -15.01
CA TYR A 354 2.86 0.58 -15.61
C TYR A 354 3.85 1.68 -15.20
N VAL A 355 3.45 2.95 -15.32
CA VAL A 355 4.33 4.08 -15.02
C VAL A 355 4.71 4.12 -13.54
N THR A 356 3.78 3.83 -12.61
CA THR A 356 4.11 3.78 -11.17
C THR A 356 5.09 2.65 -10.83
N ASN A 357 4.92 1.47 -11.44
CA ASN A 357 5.87 0.36 -11.27
C ASN A 357 7.24 0.68 -11.88
N MET A 358 7.26 1.30 -13.06
CA MET A 358 8.49 1.71 -13.73
C MET A 358 9.26 2.76 -12.93
N LEU A 359 8.59 3.77 -12.38
CA LEU A 359 9.23 4.74 -11.48
C LEU A 359 9.85 4.08 -10.24
N THR A 360 9.24 3.02 -9.73
CA THR A 360 9.80 2.25 -8.61
C THR A 360 11.05 1.48 -9.03
N GLU A 361 11.07 0.91 -10.24
CA GLU A 361 12.27 0.27 -10.82
C GLU A 361 13.41 1.26 -11.09
N LEU A 362 13.11 2.54 -11.34
CA LEU A 362 14.11 3.57 -11.55
C LEU A 362 14.78 4.07 -10.25
N ARG A 363 14.27 3.69 -9.07
CA ARG A 363 14.78 4.18 -7.78
C ARG A 363 16.29 3.91 -7.58
N PRO A 364 16.84 2.72 -7.87
CA PRO A 364 18.28 2.46 -7.73
C PRO A 364 19.14 3.30 -8.69
N LEU A 365 18.65 3.58 -9.90
CA LEU A 365 19.32 4.49 -10.82
C LEU A 365 19.29 5.92 -10.29
N ALA A 366 18.14 6.34 -9.75
CA ALA A 366 17.99 7.65 -9.17
C ALA A 366 18.89 7.86 -7.96
N SER A 367 19.03 6.86 -7.08
CA SER A 367 19.94 6.95 -5.94
C SER A 367 21.39 7.05 -6.36
N ASN A 368 21.78 6.43 -7.49
CA ASN A 368 23.14 6.49 -8.01
C ASN A 368 23.43 7.79 -8.78
N ALA A 369 22.45 8.29 -9.53
CA ALA A 369 22.55 9.51 -10.32
C ALA A 369 22.43 10.77 -9.44
N SER A 370 21.57 10.72 -8.43
CA SER A 370 21.36 11.80 -7.49
C SER A 370 22.59 11.97 -6.61
N ARG A 371 23.19 13.15 -6.70
CA ARG A 371 24.20 13.60 -5.73
C ARG A 371 23.55 14.25 -4.49
N ALA A 372 22.22 14.32 -4.44
CA ALA A 372 21.51 14.94 -3.34
C ALA A 372 21.62 14.03 -2.09
N PRO A 373 22.12 14.55 -0.96
CA PRO A 373 22.11 13.79 0.29
C PRO A 373 20.66 13.55 0.75
N PRO A 374 20.41 12.48 1.52
CA PRO A 374 19.11 12.26 2.15
C PRO A 374 18.65 13.51 2.93
N GLN A 375 17.39 13.87 2.78
CA GLN A 375 16.83 15.08 3.40
C GLN A 375 16.18 14.74 4.74
N THR A 376 16.31 15.65 5.71
CA THR A 376 15.66 15.54 7.02
C THR A 376 14.25 16.12 6.98
N PHE A 377 13.26 15.32 7.34
CA PHE A 377 11.86 15.74 7.47
C PHE A 377 11.42 15.64 8.92
N SER A 378 10.65 16.64 9.37
CA SER A 378 10.01 16.61 10.69
C SER A 378 8.66 15.92 10.58
N GLY A 379 8.38 15.00 11.50
CA GLY A 379 7.11 14.29 11.55
C GLY A 379 6.72 13.88 12.96
N THR A 380 5.64 13.13 13.03
CA THR A 380 5.14 12.59 14.30
C THR A 380 5.05 11.08 14.22
N ILE A 381 5.58 10.39 15.23
CA ILE A 381 5.37 8.95 15.41
C ILE A 381 4.33 8.71 16.49
N THR A 382 3.34 7.89 16.17
CA THR A 382 2.28 7.43 17.07
C THR A 382 2.42 5.93 17.28
N TYR A 383 2.54 5.48 18.53
CA TYR A 383 2.58 4.04 18.83
C TYR A 383 1.87 3.71 20.14
N PRO A 384 1.33 2.50 20.29
CA PRO A 384 0.74 2.05 21.54
C PRO A 384 1.85 1.85 22.57
N GLU A 385 1.89 2.71 23.58
CA GLU A 385 2.77 2.59 24.74
C GLU A 385 2.01 1.91 25.88
N ALA A 386 2.56 0.81 26.39
CA ALA A 386 2.03 0.14 27.57
C ALA A 386 2.32 1.01 28.81
N ARG A 387 1.30 1.74 29.28
CA ARG A 387 1.41 2.51 30.53
C ARG A 387 0.75 1.75 31.66
N ILE A 388 1.43 1.78 32.80
CA ILE A 388 0.92 1.26 34.06
C ILE A 388 -0.06 2.31 34.59
N ILE A 389 -1.35 1.99 34.58
CA ILE A 389 -2.40 2.83 35.13
C ILE A 389 -2.89 2.18 36.42
N GLN A 390 -2.93 2.95 37.49
CA GLN A 390 -3.50 2.49 38.75
C GLN A 390 -4.99 2.25 38.57
N ASN A 391 -5.46 1.07 38.96
CA ASN A 391 -6.87 0.75 38.86
C ASN A 391 -7.62 1.41 40.03
N LEU A 392 -8.64 2.21 39.69
CA LEU A 392 -9.41 2.97 40.66
C LEU A 392 -10.12 2.04 41.65
N THR A 393 -10.72 0.95 41.17
CA THR A 393 -11.51 0.02 41.99
C THR A 393 -10.72 -0.60 43.15
N PRO A 394 -9.58 -1.29 42.94
CA PRO A 394 -8.82 -1.86 44.04
C PRO A 394 -8.18 -0.78 44.92
N THR A 395 -7.93 0.41 44.38
CA THR A 395 -7.44 1.55 45.19
C THR A 395 -8.50 2.01 46.18
N ILE A 396 -9.76 2.16 45.74
CA ILE A 396 -10.89 2.49 46.63
C ILE A 396 -11.08 1.39 47.67
N VAL A 397 -11.02 0.11 47.27
CA VAL A 397 -11.15 -1.01 48.21
C VAL A 397 -10.05 -0.97 49.27
N LEU A 398 -8.81 -0.71 48.87
CA LEU A 398 -7.67 -0.63 49.79
C LEU A 398 -7.78 0.59 50.71
N GLU A 399 -8.28 1.72 50.22
CA GLU A 399 -8.57 2.91 51.01
C GLU A 399 -9.69 2.66 52.03
N CYS A 400 -10.78 1.99 51.64
CA CYS A 400 -11.86 1.59 52.55
C CYS A 400 -11.36 0.63 53.65
N LEU A 401 -10.53 -0.36 53.29
CA LEU A 401 -9.94 -1.29 54.26
C LEU A 401 -9.01 -0.56 55.24
N LEU A 402 -8.19 0.37 54.75
CA LEU A 402 -7.32 1.20 55.60
C LEU A 402 -8.15 2.09 56.54
N GLY A 403 -9.22 2.70 56.03
CA GLY A 403 -10.17 3.49 56.82
C GLY A 403 -10.86 2.67 57.90
N MET A 404 -11.27 1.44 57.59
CA MET A 404 -11.86 0.51 58.57
C MET A 404 -10.85 0.13 59.67
N MET A 405 -9.59 -0.15 59.33
CA MET A 405 -8.56 -0.41 60.33
C MET A 405 -8.33 0.79 61.25
N LEU A 406 -8.35 2.00 60.69
CA LEU A 406 -8.21 3.23 61.47
C LEU A 406 -9.41 3.43 62.42
N LEU A 407 -10.63 3.18 61.95
CA LEU A 407 -11.83 3.20 62.78
C LEU A 407 -11.75 2.18 63.93
N PHE A 408 -11.27 0.95 63.67
CA PHE A 408 -11.07 -0.04 64.73
C PHE A 408 -10.00 0.37 65.73
N LEU A 409 -8.87 0.95 65.28
CA LEU A 409 -7.83 1.47 66.18
C LEU A 409 -8.36 2.62 67.04
N LEU A 410 -9.14 3.52 66.46
CA LEU A 410 -9.75 4.65 67.17
C LEU A 410 -10.80 4.15 68.16
N TRP A 411 -11.62 3.16 67.76
CA TRP A 411 -12.58 2.48 68.63
C TRP A 411 -11.89 1.82 69.83
N VAL A 412 -10.81 1.05 69.60
CA VAL A 412 -9.98 0.46 70.66
C VAL A 412 -9.40 1.56 71.54
N SER A 413 -8.80 2.59 70.97
CA SER A 413 -8.20 3.70 71.74
C SER A 413 -9.22 4.46 72.59
N LEU A 414 -10.48 4.58 72.16
CA LEU A 414 -11.54 5.22 72.94
C LEU A 414 -12.12 4.28 74.00
N ARG A 415 -12.21 2.98 73.70
CA ARG A 415 -12.85 2.01 74.58
C ARG A 415 -11.93 1.53 75.70
N PHE A 416 -10.64 1.47 75.44
CA PHE A 416 -9.63 1.13 76.44
C PHE A 416 -9.06 2.42 77.05
N PRO A 417 -9.50 2.83 78.26
CA PRO A 417 -8.95 4.00 78.92
C PRO A 417 -7.44 3.83 79.13
N ASN A 418 -6.68 4.90 78.87
CA ASN A 418 -5.20 4.93 78.92
C ASN A 418 -4.61 4.44 80.25
N ASP A 419 -5.43 4.34 81.31
CA ASP A 419 -5.03 3.88 82.63
C ASP A 419 -4.64 2.39 82.67
N ALA A 420 -4.95 1.61 81.62
CA ALA A 420 -4.58 0.19 81.50
C ALA A 420 -3.43 -0.08 80.52
N ILE A 421 -2.84 0.95 79.90
CA ILE A 421 -1.68 0.78 79.02
C ILE A 421 -0.45 0.58 79.91
N LEU A 422 0.00 -0.67 80.06
CA LEU A 422 1.24 -0.94 80.79
C LEU A 422 2.40 -0.17 80.12
N PRO A 423 3.13 0.70 80.84
CA PRO A 423 4.26 1.44 80.30
C PRO A 423 5.52 0.57 80.05
N LYS A 424 5.34 -0.75 79.89
CA LYS A 424 6.43 -1.72 79.75
C LYS A 424 6.26 -2.54 78.49
N ASN A 425 7.36 -2.69 77.76
CA ASN A 425 7.42 -3.47 76.53
C ASN A 425 6.97 -4.93 76.82
N PRO A 426 5.95 -5.47 76.11
CA PRO A 426 5.35 -6.77 76.43
C PRO A 426 6.31 -7.96 76.32
N GLY A 427 7.45 -7.80 75.62
CA GLY A 427 8.51 -8.81 75.56
C GLY A 427 9.45 -8.84 76.76
N SER A 428 9.33 -7.90 77.70
CA SER A 428 10.17 -7.88 78.90
C SER A 428 9.64 -8.83 79.96
N ILE A 429 10.52 -9.67 80.53
CA ILE A 429 10.22 -10.55 81.67
C ILE A 429 9.65 -9.75 82.85
N ALA A 430 10.04 -8.48 83.01
CA ALA A 430 9.50 -7.61 84.05
C ALA A 430 8.03 -7.21 83.80
N ALA A 431 7.60 -7.14 82.53
CA ALA A 431 6.22 -6.83 82.15
C ALA A 431 5.32 -8.06 82.39
N THR A 432 5.77 -9.25 82.00
CA THR A 432 5.04 -10.50 82.27
C THR A 432 4.95 -10.78 83.77
N ALA A 433 6.02 -10.52 84.54
CA ALA A 433 5.99 -10.60 86.00
C ALA A 433 5.05 -9.57 86.65
N SER A 434 4.98 -8.35 86.10
CA SER A 434 4.04 -7.32 86.60
C SER A 434 2.57 -7.69 86.30
N LEU A 435 2.29 -8.29 85.14
CA LEU A 435 0.97 -8.83 84.78
C LEU A 435 0.54 -10.01 85.67
N LEU A 436 1.49 -10.86 86.04
CA LEU A 436 1.25 -11.97 86.98
C LEU A 436 1.02 -11.48 88.41
N ALA A 437 1.81 -10.50 88.88
CA ALA A 437 1.79 -10.03 90.27
C ALA A 437 0.46 -9.42 90.71
N ASN A 438 -0.31 -8.83 89.79
CA ASN A 438 -1.63 -8.26 90.06
C ASN A 438 -2.79 -9.09 89.48
N SER A 439 -2.53 -10.36 89.11
CA SER A 439 -3.58 -11.26 88.63
C SER A 439 -4.42 -11.78 89.78
N GLY A 440 -5.75 -11.83 89.58
CA GLY A 440 -6.66 -12.44 90.56
C GLY A 440 -6.34 -13.92 90.84
N LEU A 441 -5.60 -14.57 89.94
CA LEU A 441 -5.06 -15.91 90.12
C LEU A 441 -4.03 -15.97 91.26
N VAL A 442 -3.07 -15.04 91.32
CA VAL A 442 -2.09 -15.00 92.42
C VAL A 442 -2.76 -14.67 93.75
N GLU A 443 -3.78 -13.81 93.73
CA GLU A 443 -4.53 -13.48 94.95
C GLU A 443 -5.38 -14.65 95.46
N ARG A 444 -6.05 -15.40 94.57
CA ARG A 444 -6.75 -16.65 94.94
C ARG A 444 -5.79 -17.72 95.45
N LEU A 445 -4.67 -17.95 94.77
CA LEU A 445 -3.63 -18.89 95.22
C LEU A 445 -3.11 -18.54 96.61
N ARG A 446 -2.90 -17.24 96.89
CA ARG A 446 -2.50 -16.76 98.22
C ARG A 446 -3.62 -16.98 99.25
N LYS A 447 -4.87 -16.70 98.90
CA LYS A 447 -6.02 -16.82 99.81
C LYS A 447 -6.34 -18.27 100.18
N GLU A 448 -6.21 -19.20 99.23
CA GLU A 448 -6.46 -20.62 99.44
C GLU A 448 -5.24 -21.37 100.02
N LYS A 449 -4.12 -20.68 100.26
CA LYS A 449 -2.87 -21.22 100.86
C LYS A 449 -2.39 -22.51 100.18
N ILE A 450 -2.51 -22.56 98.86
CA ILE A 450 -2.17 -23.74 98.09
C ILE A 450 -0.65 -23.83 97.99
N THR A 451 -0.07 -24.84 98.63
CA THR A 451 1.38 -25.08 98.62
C THR A 451 1.84 -25.97 97.47
N SER A 452 0.91 -26.60 96.75
CA SER A 452 1.20 -27.54 95.67
C SER A 452 0.18 -27.41 94.54
N THR A 453 0.64 -27.31 93.30
CA THR A 453 -0.21 -27.20 92.11
C THR A 453 -1.07 -28.44 91.83
N ARG A 454 -0.72 -29.58 92.44
CA ARG A 454 -1.49 -30.83 92.32
C ARG A 454 -2.75 -30.87 93.17
N ASP A 455 -2.84 -30.05 94.21
CA ASP A 455 -3.93 -30.14 95.19
C ASP A 455 -5.13 -29.27 94.81
N THR A 456 -5.16 -28.73 93.58
CA THR A 456 -6.21 -27.80 93.15
C THR A 456 -6.67 -28.02 91.73
N ASP A 457 -7.99 -28.08 91.56
CA ASP A 457 -8.68 -28.04 90.27
C ASP A 457 -8.64 -26.65 89.60
N LEU A 458 -7.91 -25.69 90.17
CA LEU A 458 -7.80 -24.34 89.61
C LEU A 458 -7.21 -24.34 88.19
N TRP A 459 -6.35 -25.32 87.88
CA TRP A 459 -5.71 -25.49 86.57
C TRP A 459 -6.57 -26.23 85.55
N SER A 460 -7.64 -26.91 85.96
CA SER A 460 -8.58 -27.58 85.06
C SER A 460 -9.69 -26.64 84.56
N GLN A 461 -9.90 -25.50 85.24
CA GLN A 461 -10.77 -24.43 84.76
C GLN A 461 -10.08 -23.68 83.60
N LYS A 462 -10.82 -23.34 82.55
CA LYS A 462 -10.30 -22.55 81.41
C LYS A 462 -9.71 -21.24 81.95
N ALA A 463 -8.38 -21.17 82.01
CA ALA A 463 -7.64 -20.12 82.71
C ALA A 463 -7.88 -18.75 82.06
N ALA A 464 -8.91 -18.03 82.52
CA ALA A 464 -8.93 -16.59 82.43
C ALA A 464 -8.06 -16.05 83.57
N LEU A 465 -7.05 -15.25 83.28
CA LEU A 465 -6.09 -14.68 84.24
C LEU A 465 -6.73 -13.77 85.33
N GLY A 466 -8.06 -13.71 85.41
CA GLY A 466 -8.80 -13.05 86.48
C GLY A 466 -8.77 -11.53 86.42
N TRP A 467 -8.31 -10.93 85.32
CA TRP A 467 -8.24 -9.48 85.15
C TRP A 467 -9.59 -8.84 84.78
N TRP A 468 -10.55 -9.65 84.36
CA TRP A 468 -11.92 -9.21 84.08
C TRP A 468 -12.80 -9.59 85.27
N PRO A 469 -13.63 -8.67 85.80
CA PRO A 469 -14.57 -8.99 86.86
C PRO A 469 -15.52 -10.07 86.38
N VAL A 470 -15.44 -11.26 86.98
CA VAL A 470 -16.46 -12.29 86.80
C VAL A 470 -17.70 -11.74 87.50
N THR A 471 -18.62 -11.20 86.71
CA THR A 471 -19.93 -10.77 87.21
C THR A 471 -20.53 -11.93 88.01
N ASN A 472 -20.92 -11.63 89.25
CA ASN A 472 -21.41 -12.58 90.24
C ASN A 472 -22.36 -13.63 89.65
N PRO A 473 -22.37 -14.87 90.19
CA PRO A 473 -23.29 -15.91 89.74
C PRO A 473 -24.72 -15.39 89.82
N LEU A 474 -25.41 -15.44 88.67
CA LEU A 474 -26.84 -15.15 88.55
C LEU A 474 -27.62 -15.93 89.63
N PRO A 475 -28.65 -15.32 90.25
CA PRO A 475 -29.55 -16.05 91.12
C PRO A 475 -30.16 -17.23 90.36
N LYS A 476 -30.21 -18.39 91.02
CA LYS A 476 -30.83 -19.62 90.50
C LYS A 476 -32.24 -19.29 89.99
N LEU A 477 -32.40 -19.29 88.67
CA LEU A 477 -33.71 -19.31 88.04
C LEU A 477 -34.22 -20.74 88.06
N GLU A 478 -35.39 -20.88 88.68
CA GLU A 478 -36.25 -22.05 88.76
C GLU A 478 -36.47 -22.72 87.40
N ASP A 479 -36.61 -24.04 87.48
CA ASP A 479 -37.02 -24.96 86.43
C ASP A 479 -38.25 -24.46 85.66
N VAL A 480 -38.09 -24.26 84.35
CA VAL A 480 -39.18 -24.44 83.38
C VAL A 480 -38.67 -25.32 82.25
N SER A 481 -39.05 -26.58 82.37
CA SER A 481 -39.09 -27.63 81.36
C SER A 481 -39.68 -27.14 80.04
N GLY A 482 -39.01 -27.39 78.91
CA GLY A 482 -39.57 -27.21 77.58
C GLY A 482 -38.56 -27.34 76.44
N ASP A 483 -38.35 -28.58 76.02
CA ASP A 483 -37.94 -29.05 74.68
C ASP A 483 -36.62 -28.57 74.05
N GLN A 484 -35.65 -29.50 74.14
CA GLN A 484 -34.63 -29.74 73.14
C GLN A 484 -35.24 -29.97 71.75
N GLN A 485 -34.73 -29.26 70.73
CA GLN A 485 -34.37 -29.93 69.47
C GLN A 485 -33.39 -29.08 68.63
N SER A 486 -32.20 -29.69 68.46
CA SER A 486 -31.31 -29.65 67.30
C SER A 486 -31.23 -28.36 66.45
N PHE A 487 -30.14 -27.60 66.64
CA PHE A 487 -29.69 -26.58 65.71
C PHE A 487 -28.27 -26.94 65.22
N SER A 488 -28.13 -28.07 64.52
CA SER A 488 -26.93 -28.37 63.72
C SER A 488 -27.16 -28.49 62.22
N ASP A 489 -28.37 -28.20 61.72
CA ASP A 489 -28.70 -28.27 60.30
C ASP A 489 -29.19 -26.92 59.78
N ARG A 490 -28.28 -25.95 59.57
CA ARG A 490 -28.61 -24.75 58.79
C ARG A 490 -27.42 -23.99 58.20
N MET A 491 -26.42 -24.72 57.69
CA MET A 491 -25.35 -24.12 56.87
C MET A 491 -25.18 -24.76 55.50
N ASP A 492 -26.27 -25.25 54.90
CA ASP A 492 -26.34 -25.58 53.47
C ASP A 492 -27.75 -25.25 52.95
N SER A 493 -27.97 -24.02 52.46
CA SER A 493 -29.15 -23.61 51.68
C SER A 493 -29.08 -22.13 51.29
N ILE A 494 -28.07 -21.71 50.52
CA ILE A 494 -28.20 -20.54 49.63
C ILE A 494 -27.54 -20.89 48.30
N ALA A 495 -28.16 -21.81 47.58
CA ALA A 495 -27.97 -21.97 46.14
C ALA A 495 -29.29 -22.50 45.55
N HIS A 496 -29.81 -21.74 44.57
CA HIS A 496 -30.96 -22.00 43.69
C HIS A 496 -32.36 -21.51 44.10
N GLY A 497 -32.96 -20.76 43.15
CA GLY A 497 -34.39 -20.39 43.10
C GLY A 497 -34.66 -19.05 42.39
N ASN A 498 -34.28 -18.90 41.11
CA ASN A 498 -35.17 -18.95 39.92
C ASN A 498 -36.07 -17.72 39.69
N GLY A 499 -35.91 -17.10 38.51
CA GLY A 499 -36.79 -16.09 37.92
C GLY A 499 -36.65 -16.09 36.40
N GLN A 500 -37.59 -16.74 35.73
CA GLN A 500 -37.73 -16.94 34.28
C GLN A 500 -37.98 -15.64 33.51
N ASN A 501 -37.41 -15.50 32.29
CA ASN A 501 -38.12 -15.42 31.00
C ASN A 501 -37.30 -14.70 29.90
N GLY A 502 -37.24 -15.32 28.71
CA GLY A 502 -37.05 -14.60 27.43
C GLY A 502 -36.06 -15.22 26.44
N HIS A 503 -36.58 -16.00 25.46
CA HIS A 503 -36.25 -16.06 24.01
C HIS A 503 -34.77 -15.95 23.53
N GLU A 504 -34.26 -16.62 22.49
CA GLU A 504 -34.62 -17.73 21.60
C GLU A 504 -33.39 -17.91 20.66
N ASN A 505 -33.15 -19.13 20.18
CA ASN A 505 -32.31 -19.53 19.03
C ASN A 505 -30.76 -19.36 19.07
N SER A 506 -30.05 -20.51 19.11
CA SER A 506 -29.10 -20.88 18.05
C SER A 506 -28.69 -22.36 18.18
N THR A 507 -28.83 -23.09 17.08
CA THR A 507 -28.53 -24.51 16.88
C THR A 507 -27.05 -24.84 16.93
N ARG A 508 -26.74 -26.01 17.50
CA ARG A 508 -25.43 -26.69 17.55
C ARG A 508 -25.60 -28.07 16.93
N ASN A 509 -24.69 -28.47 16.05
CA ASN A 509 -24.46 -29.87 15.70
C ASN A 509 -23.08 -30.25 16.27
N ASP A 510 -23.09 -31.16 17.24
CA ASP A 510 -21.93 -31.97 17.61
C ASP A 510 -22.03 -33.32 16.86
N THR A 511 -20.91 -33.99 16.65
CA THR A 511 -20.93 -35.46 16.65
C THR A 511 -19.62 -35.99 17.23
N GLU A 512 -19.79 -36.84 18.23
CA GLU A 512 -18.80 -37.63 18.97
C GLU A 512 -18.13 -38.68 18.10
N GLY A 513 -17.05 -39.26 18.64
CA GLY A 513 -16.53 -40.55 18.19
C GLY A 513 -15.18 -40.91 18.79
N SER A 514 -15.21 -41.46 19.99
CA SER A 514 -14.13 -42.19 20.68
C SER A 514 -13.74 -43.48 19.95
N ASP A 515 -12.46 -43.89 20.00
CA ASP A 515 -12.06 -45.20 20.56
C ASP A 515 -10.54 -45.45 20.58
N GLU A 516 -10.14 -46.02 21.72
CA GLU A 516 -9.02 -46.93 22.06
C GLU A 516 -8.19 -47.56 20.92
N GLY A 517 -6.88 -47.76 21.15
CA GLY A 517 -6.11 -48.74 20.37
C GLY A 517 -4.58 -48.72 20.51
N ASP A 518 -4.09 -49.42 21.53
CA ASP A 518 -2.69 -49.66 21.89
C ASP A 518 -1.97 -50.69 20.95
N ARG A 519 -0.67 -50.47 20.62
CA ARG A 519 0.45 -51.47 20.46
C ARG A 519 1.53 -51.15 19.39
N ARG A 520 2.76 -50.99 19.92
CA ARG A 520 4.02 -51.74 19.67
C ARG A 520 4.50 -52.04 18.21
N ALA A 521 5.67 -51.45 17.91
CA ALA A 521 6.85 -51.94 17.16
C ALA A 521 6.76 -53.19 16.26
N GLU A 522 7.31 -53.10 15.03
CA GLU A 522 8.47 -53.90 14.58
C GLU A 522 9.02 -53.42 13.21
N ASN A 523 10.30 -53.74 12.99
CA ASN A 523 11.20 -53.39 11.90
C ASN A 523 10.92 -54.09 10.56
N GLN A 524 11.56 -53.56 9.50
CA GLN A 524 12.24 -54.20 8.35
C GLN A 524 11.88 -53.49 7.03
N ALA A 525 12.82 -52.73 6.46
CA ALA A 525 13.89 -53.16 5.55
C ALA A 525 13.42 -53.15 4.08
N LEU A 526 13.98 -52.24 3.29
CA LEU A 526 14.53 -52.56 1.97
C LEU A 526 15.45 -51.42 1.51
N ASP A 527 16.70 -51.84 1.31
CA ASP A 527 17.86 -51.12 0.85
C ASP A 527 17.86 -50.84 -0.66
N ASP A 528 18.83 -49.99 -1.03
CA ASP A 528 19.59 -49.92 -2.28
C ASP A 528 18.94 -49.35 -3.55
N ASN A 529 19.36 -48.13 -3.92
CA ASN A 529 20.59 -48.05 -4.72
C ASN A 529 21.23 -46.65 -4.75
N ASN A 530 22.56 -46.69 -4.63
CA ASN A 530 23.49 -45.60 -4.45
C ASN A 530 24.36 -45.44 -5.71
N ARG A 531 24.61 -44.20 -6.16
CA ARG A 531 25.75 -43.74 -6.98
C ARG A 531 25.49 -42.26 -7.29
N GLY A 532 26.14 -41.28 -6.67
CA GLY A 532 27.57 -41.15 -6.45
C GLY A 532 28.09 -40.17 -7.49
N ASN A 533 28.38 -38.93 -7.06
CA ASN A 533 29.45 -38.08 -7.57
C ASN A 533 29.49 -36.78 -6.76
N ASP A 534 30.42 -36.76 -5.81
CA ASP A 534 30.93 -35.57 -5.18
C ASP A 534 31.82 -34.82 -6.19
N HIS A 535 31.53 -33.55 -6.42
CA HIS A 535 32.56 -32.57 -6.77
C HIS A 535 32.19 -31.24 -6.11
N GLU A 536 32.90 -30.95 -5.02
CA GLU A 536 33.07 -29.61 -4.47
C GLU A 536 33.65 -28.70 -5.56
N GLN A 537 32.98 -27.59 -5.83
CA GLN A 537 33.64 -26.40 -6.36
C GLN A 537 32.96 -25.17 -5.76
N GLU A 538 33.61 -24.62 -4.74
CA GLU A 538 33.35 -23.29 -4.19
C GLU A 538 33.69 -22.24 -5.25
N ASP A 539 32.70 -21.55 -5.81
CA ASP A 539 32.92 -20.32 -6.57
C ASP A 539 32.50 -19.11 -5.74
N ASN A 540 33.51 -18.56 -5.06
CA ASN A 540 33.51 -17.20 -4.51
C ASN A 540 33.64 -16.19 -5.66
N LEU A 541 32.52 -15.63 -6.13
CA LEU A 541 32.53 -14.45 -7.02
C LEU A 541 32.75 -13.16 -6.20
N ARG A 542 34.02 -12.87 -5.94
CA ARG A 542 34.50 -11.50 -5.68
C ARG A 542 34.53 -10.73 -7.00
N LEU A 543 33.65 -9.75 -7.17
CA LEU A 543 33.85 -8.69 -8.16
C LEU A 543 35.01 -7.81 -7.70
N ASN A 544 36.17 -7.98 -8.32
CA ASN A 544 37.25 -6.98 -8.30
C ASN A 544 37.05 -6.00 -9.46
N ASP A 545 36.75 -4.75 -9.12
CA ASP A 545 36.94 -3.61 -10.00
C ASP A 545 38.42 -3.48 -10.35
N THR A 546 38.75 -3.59 -11.64
CA THR A 546 40.03 -3.10 -12.16
C THR A 546 39.75 -2.21 -13.36
N ILE A 547 39.72 -0.91 -13.09
CA ILE A 547 39.73 0.15 -14.08
C ILE A 547 41.17 0.26 -14.61
N TYR A 548 41.37 0.01 -15.91
CA TYR A 548 42.60 0.40 -16.61
C TYR A 548 42.39 1.78 -17.27
N PRO A 549 43.36 2.70 -17.18
CA PRO A 549 43.33 3.94 -17.94
C PRO A 549 43.81 3.67 -19.37
N VAL A 550 43.08 4.21 -20.36
CA VAL A 550 43.56 4.29 -21.75
C VAL A 550 44.29 5.61 -21.90
N GLU A 551 45.62 5.54 -21.90
CA GLU A 551 46.50 6.62 -22.35
C GLU A 551 46.47 6.72 -23.88
N GLY A 552 46.53 7.97 -24.35
CA GLY A 552 46.57 8.32 -25.76
C GLY A 552 47.91 8.03 -26.42
N GLY A 553 47.87 7.91 -27.74
CA GLY A 553 49.03 7.86 -28.61
C GLY A 553 48.68 8.41 -29.99
N GLU A 554 49.38 9.49 -30.34
CA GLU A 554 49.66 10.01 -31.68
C GLU A 554 50.06 8.86 -32.63
N GLY A 555 49.97 8.89 -33.96
CA GLY A 555 49.83 9.92 -34.98
C GLY A 555 50.11 9.23 -36.33
N GLU A 556 50.24 10.03 -37.39
CA GLU A 556 50.72 9.69 -38.75
C GLU A 556 49.71 9.33 -39.86
N ASN A 557 49.53 10.34 -40.72
CA ASN A 557 49.77 10.35 -42.18
C ASN A 557 49.15 9.27 -43.09
N LEU A 558 48.31 9.74 -44.03
CA LEU A 558 48.37 9.47 -45.50
C LEU A 558 47.21 10.24 -46.16
N SER A 559 47.47 11.37 -46.83
CA SER A 559 47.78 11.51 -48.27
C SER A 559 46.55 11.63 -49.20
N ARG A 560 46.20 12.90 -49.48
CA ARG A 560 46.21 13.53 -50.82
C ARG A 560 45.50 12.84 -52.02
N ARG A 561 44.34 13.39 -52.40
CA ARG A 561 43.81 13.64 -53.78
C ARG A 561 42.47 14.36 -53.59
N GLY A 562 42.12 15.52 -54.15
CA GLY A 562 42.65 16.31 -55.25
C GLY A 562 41.54 16.56 -56.27
N SER A 563 41.01 17.80 -56.31
CA SER A 563 40.33 18.47 -57.46
C SER A 563 39.00 17.88 -57.98
N ALA A 564 38.02 18.63 -58.51
CA ALA A 564 37.95 20.02 -58.98
C ALA A 564 36.49 20.54 -58.97
N ASP A 565 36.40 21.87 -59.06
CA ASP A 565 35.27 22.72 -59.45
C ASP A 565 34.40 22.21 -60.61
N ASN A 566 33.10 22.56 -60.56
CA ASN A 566 32.47 23.52 -61.49
C ASN A 566 30.95 23.63 -61.22
N GLY A 567 30.46 24.84 -60.92
CA GLY A 567 29.08 25.24 -61.25
C GLY A 567 28.96 25.66 -62.73
N PRO A 568 27.93 26.41 -63.18
CA PRO A 568 26.74 26.93 -62.50
C PRO A 568 25.45 26.81 -63.38
N THR A 569 24.46 27.71 -63.16
CA THR A 569 23.26 28.10 -63.95
C THR A 569 21.92 27.51 -63.47
N GLU A 570 21.08 28.31 -62.80
CA GLU A 570 20.05 29.27 -63.32
C GLU A 570 18.78 28.57 -63.84
N ASN A 571 17.65 28.80 -63.17
CA ASN A 571 16.38 29.28 -63.74
C ASN A 571 15.23 29.27 -62.71
N GLU A 572 14.88 30.45 -62.21
CA GLU A 572 13.49 30.92 -62.00
C GLU A 572 12.87 31.27 -63.38
N PRO A 573 11.56 31.54 -63.58
CA PRO A 573 10.59 32.12 -62.62
C PRO A 573 9.14 31.57 -62.70
N ALA A 574 8.28 31.94 -61.74
CA ALA A 574 7.02 32.68 -62.02
C ALA A 574 6.15 32.85 -60.76
N LYS A 575 5.87 34.12 -60.47
CA LYS A 575 4.81 34.65 -59.60
C LYS A 575 3.42 34.23 -60.11
N ASN A 576 2.48 34.03 -59.18
CA ASN A 576 1.15 34.62 -59.26
C ASN A 576 0.50 34.71 -57.86
N GLN A 577 -0.10 35.86 -57.59
CA GLN A 577 -0.84 36.24 -56.38
C GLN A 577 -2.31 36.53 -56.80
N PRO A 578 -3.19 36.92 -55.87
CA PRO A 578 -4.37 36.19 -55.42
C PRO A 578 -5.67 36.57 -56.17
N THR A 579 -6.74 35.79 -55.98
CA THR A 579 -8.10 36.25 -56.28
C THR A 579 -9.00 36.02 -55.06
N ASP A 580 -9.55 37.13 -54.59
CA ASP A 580 -10.65 37.23 -53.65
C ASP A 580 -11.93 36.63 -54.25
N ASN A 581 -12.76 36.01 -53.42
CA ASN A 581 -14.23 36.04 -53.53
C ASN A 581 -14.86 35.50 -52.23
N GLU A 582 -15.64 36.36 -51.57
CA GLU A 582 -16.59 36.11 -50.49
C GLU A 582 -18.03 36.23 -51.07
N PRO A 583 -19.12 36.09 -50.29
CA PRO A 583 -19.73 34.91 -49.70
C PRO A 583 -21.06 34.52 -50.38
N THR A 584 -21.58 33.32 -50.07
CA THR A 584 -23.02 33.03 -50.18
C THR A 584 -23.56 32.44 -48.88
N ASN A 585 -24.48 33.21 -48.28
CA ASN A 585 -25.45 32.82 -47.28
C ASN A 585 -26.33 31.67 -47.79
N ILE A 586 -26.56 30.64 -46.96
CA ILE A 586 -27.87 29.98 -46.85
C ILE A 586 -28.17 29.72 -45.37
N GLU A 587 -29.35 30.18 -45.00
CA GLU A 587 -30.06 30.18 -43.74
C GLU A 587 -30.72 28.82 -43.43
N SER A 588 -31.03 28.59 -42.14
CA SER A 588 -32.19 27.81 -41.64
C SER A 588 -32.06 26.25 -41.66
N THR A 589 -32.35 25.47 -40.61
CA THR A 589 -33.25 25.65 -39.45
C THR A 589 -33.00 24.55 -38.38
N ASP A 590 -33.00 24.97 -37.12
CA ASP A 590 -33.60 24.44 -35.88
C ASP A 590 -33.92 22.94 -35.59
N ASN A 591 -33.75 22.67 -34.27
CA ASN A 591 -34.31 21.64 -33.38
C ASN A 591 -33.47 20.36 -33.20
N ALA A 592 -33.16 19.86 -32.00
CA ALA A 592 -33.84 20.01 -30.71
C ALA A 592 -32.87 19.98 -29.52
N VAL A 593 -33.23 20.80 -28.53
CA VAL A 593 -32.74 20.86 -27.16
C VAL A 593 -33.29 19.65 -26.38
N ILE A 594 -32.44 18.94 -25.64
CA ILE A 594 -32.86 18.12 -24.51
C ILE A 594 -32.18 18.68 -23.26
N ASP A 595 -33.01 19.23 -22.38
CA ASP A 595 -32.69 19.62 -21.02
C ASP A 595 -32.28 18.39 -20.20
N VAL A 596 -31.16 18.49 -19.47
CA VAL A 596 -30.95 17.69 -18.26
C VAL A 596 -30.56 18.64 -17.13
N GLU A 597 -31.39 18.60 -16.09
CA GLU A 597 -31.37 19.41 -14.89
C GLU A 597 -30.04 19.39 -14.12
N LEU A 598 -29.53 20.61 -13.89
CA LEU A 598 -29.06 21.18 -12.64
C LEU A 598 -28.91 20.25 -11.41
N ASN A 599 -27.70 20.22 -10.85
CA ASN A 599 -27.56 20.30 -9.40
C ASN A 599 -26.28 21.08 -9.01
N ASN A 600 -26.43 22.41 -8.93
CA ASN A 600 -25.49 23.32 -8.29
C ASN A 600 -25.86 23.45 -6.81
N ASN A 601 -24.93 23.11 -5.92
CA ASN A 601 -25.00 23.54 -4.52
C ASN A 601 -23.97 24.67 -4.31
N SER A 602 -24.49 25.88 -4.18
CA SER A 602 -23.77 27.11 -3.88
C SER A 602 -24.02 27.56 -2.45
N GLY A 603 -22.97 28.06 -1.78
CA GLY A 603 -23.09 29.07 -0.72
C GLY A 603 -21.95 29.03 0.32
N PRO A 604 -21.57 30.17 0.94
CA PRO A 604 -21.71 31.56 0.50
C PRO A 604 -20.41 32.39 0.53
N ASN A 605 -20.45 33.50 -0.21
CA ASN A 605 -19.52 34.62 -0.17
C ASN A 605 -19.65 35.41 1.13
N ASP A 606 -18.52 35.93 1.64
CA ASP A 606 -18.48 37.17 2.40
C ASP A 606 -17.50 38.15 1.73
N ASN A 607 -18.00 39.38 1.56
CA ASN A 607 -17.34 40.51 0.93
C ASN A 607 -16.62 41.40 1.95
N ALA A 608 -15.72 42.21 1.38
CA ALA A 608 -15.22 43.51 1.85
C ALA A 608 -14.00 43.53 2.79
N SER A 609 -12.88 44.07 2.30
CA SER A 609 -12.64 45.52 2.42
C SER A 609 -11.30 45.96 1.82
N THR A 610 -11.36 47.07 1.11
CA THR A 610 -10.30 47.89 0.54
C THR A 610 -9.39 48.54 1.59
N SER A 611 -8.09 48.65 1.34
CA SER A 611 -7.29 49.81 1.74
C SER A 611 -6.00 49.96 0.92
N ASN A 612 -5.91 51.10 0.23
CA ASN A 612 -4.71 51.70 -0.34
C ASN A 612 -3.57 51.87 0.69
N ARG A 613 -2.31 51.80 0.23
CA ARG A 613 -1.25 52.75 0.62
C ARG A 613 -0.03 52.69 -0.31
N ASN A 614 0.27 53.84 -0.92
CA ASN A 614 1.57 54.21 -1.50
C ASN A 614 2.63 54.33 -0.41
N SER A 615 3.91 54.09 -0.77
CA SER A 615 5.16 54.76 -0.31
C SER A 615 6.32 54.01 -1.01
N GLU A 616 6.95 54.54 -2.06
CA GLU A 616 8.13 55.43 -2.01
C GLU A 616 9.14 55.07 -0.90
N GLY A 617 10.37 54.74 -1.32
CA GLY A 617 11.44 54.29 -0.42
C GLY A 617 12.75 54.00 -1.16
N GLU A 618 13.25 55.02 -1.85
CA GLU A 618 14.61 55.16 -2.37
C GLU A 618 15.64 55.05 -1.25
N THR A 619 16.69 54.24 -1.42
CA THR A 619 17.98 54.44 -0.73
C THR A 619 19.14 53.82 -1.51
N ASP A 620 19.89 54.72 -2.13
CA ASP A 620 21.33 54.70 -2.37
C ASP A 620 22.16 53.84 -1.39
N ARG A 621 23.12 53.07 -1.93
CA ARG A 621 24.46 52.95 -1.31
C ARG A 621 25.55 52.54 -2.30
N ARG A 622 26.51 53.47 -2.39
CA ARG A 622 27.89 53.45 -2.91
C ARG A 622 28.62 52.12 -2.69
N HIS A 623 29.35 51.61 -3.68
CA HIS A 623 30.74 51.99 -4.04
C HIS A 623 31.73 51.74 -2.88
N ASP A 624 32.47 50.63 -2.98
CA ASP A 624 33.89 50.55 -2.59
C ASP A 624 34.56 49.50 -3.45
N SER A 625 35.37 49.99 -4.39
CA SER A 625 36.45 49.29 -5.07
C SER A 625 37.70 49.50 -4.22
N ASP A 626 38.49 48.46 -3.95
CA ASP A 626 39.97 48.46 -4.08
C ASP A 626 40.65 47.18 -3.52
N PRO A 627 41.94 46.92 -3.88
CA PRO A 627 42.35 45.63 -4.42
C PRO A 627 43.53 44.98 -3.66
N ASN A 628 44.09 43.93 -4.30
CA ASN A 628 45.46 43.39 -4.25
C ASN A 628 45.72 42.04 -3.56
N ASN A 629 46.28 41.16 -4.41
CA ASN A 629 47.43 40.26 -4.22
C ASN A 629 47.50 39.36 -2.98
N THR A 630 47.42 38.04 -3.21
CA THR A 630 48.60 37.16 -3.35
C THR A 630 48.22 35.83 -3.96
#